data_AF-A0A8S3IS30-F1
#
_entry.id   AF-A0A8S3IS30-F1
#
_cell.length_a   1.000
_cell.length_b   1.000
_cell.length_c   1.000
_cell.angle_alpha   90.00
_cell.angle_beta   90.00
_cell.angle_gamma   90.00
#
_symmetry.space_group_name_H-M   'P 1'
#
loop_
_entity.id
_entity.type
_entity.pdbx_description
1 polymer ?
#
loop_
_entity_poly.entity_id
_entity_poly.type
_entity_poly.pdbx_seq_one_letter_code
_entity_poly.pdbx_strand_id
1 'polypeptide(L)'
;MFEQLIASLNISPISNDVFHQLTSILTQQTDDSIASFISQVFEPLLFLEQWAWQKLSQASDQTYLREMLHALASFNKQIVFIDDHMNHDDKFRLLIPDTLDSINLIFEQFNNNQNSCMAAASLWFDNLSYLIQEYPHLGRSPVIIHINQYFGQRLLMSEAYESYLSELRQSQLSPSIFSAKQLLYIKTCSFSLNVYLHTKPKNFCLTIDEILEKIGSHYLQIMEIHC
;
A
#
# COMPACT_ATOMS: atom_id res chain seq x y z
N MET A 1 -12.86 -17.46 16.82
CA MET A 1 -12.44 -16.20 17.47
C MET A 1 -12.27 -15.08 16.45
N PHE A 2 -11.40 -15.22 15.44
CA PHE A 2 -11.21 -14.21 14.39
C PHE A 2 -12.52 -13.82 13.67
N GLU A 3 -13.33 -14.80 13.25
CA GLU A 3 -14.64 -14.57 12.62
C GLU A 3 -15.59 -13.67 13.45
N GLN A 4 -15.57 -13.83 14.78
CA GLN A 4 -16.42 -13.04 15.67
C GLN A 4 -15.94 -11.58 15.75
N LEU A 5 -14.62 -11.35 15.69
CA LEU A 5 -14.05 -10.01 15.59
C LEU A 5 -14.43 -9.36 14.27
N ILE A 6 -14.33 -10.11 13.17
CA ILE A 6 -14.74 -9.63 11.83
C ILE A 6 -16.21 -9.26 11.79
N ALA A 7 -17.09 -10.11 12.32
CA ALA A 7 -18.53 -9.81 12.42
C ALA A 7 -18.81 -8.52 13.22
N SER A 8 -17.98 -8.22 14.22
CA SER A 8 -18.12 -7.01 15.04
C SER A 8 -17.77 -5.72 14.28
N LEU A 9 -17.04 -5.79 13.15
CA LEU A 9 -16.71 -4.61 12.33
C LEU A 9 -17.96 -4.00 11.65
N ASN A 10 -19.05 -4.77 11.53
CA ASN A 10 -20.32 -4.29 11.00
C ASN A 10 -21.20 -3.59 12.04
N ILE A 11 -20.80 -3.60 13.31
CA ILE A 11 -21.57 -3.02 14.42
C ILE A 11 -20.93 -1.69 14.81
N SER A 12 -21.65 -0.60 14.59
CA SER A 12 -21.19 0.75 14.98
C SER A 12 -21.75 1.14 16.35
N PRO A 13 -20.94 1.72 17.26
CA PRO A 13 -19.51 2.01 17.11
C PRO A 13 -18.62 0.78 17.33
N ILE A 14 -17.51 0.69 16.59
CA ILE A 14 -16.53 -0.39 16.74
C ILE A 14 -15.67 -0.14 17.98
N SER A 15 -15.55 -1.14 18.84
CA SER A 15 -14.73 -1.05 20.06
C SER A 15 -13.24 -1.05 19.72
N ASN A 16 -12.44 -0.24 20.42
CA ASN A 16 -10.98 -0.27 20.33
C ASN A 16 -10.40 -1.66 20.67
N ASP A 17 -11.09 -2.42 21.51
CA ASP A 17 -10.67 -3.78 21.87
C ASP A 17 -10.72 -4.74 20.66
N VAL A 18 -11.67 -4.52 19.73
CA VAL A 18 -11.72 -5.28 18.47
C VAL A 18 -10.47 -4.98 17.63
N PHE A 19 -10.08 -3.71 17.50
CA PHE A 19 -8.87 -3.34 16.77
C PHE A 19 -7.61 -3.91 17.44
N HIS A 20 -7.50 -3.82 18.76
CA HIS A 20 -6.35 -4.36 19.48
C HIS A 20 -6.22 -5.89 19.31
N GLN A 21 -7.34 -6.63 19.40
CA GLN A 21 -7.33 -8.06 19.19
C GLN A 21 -6.97 -8.44 17.75
N LEU A 22 -7.51 -7.72 16.75
CA LEU A 22 -7.13 -7.94 15.35
C LEU A 22 -5.64 -7.67 15.11
N THR A 23 -5.13 -6.54 15.60
CA THR A 23 -3.69 -6.22 15.56
C THR A 23 -2.85 -7.35 16.15
N SER A 24 -3.22 -7.83 17.34
CA SER A 24 -2.52 -8.93 18.02
C SER A 24 -2.52 -10.22 17.18
N ILE A 25 -3.66 -10.63 16.64
CA ILE A 25 -3.77 -11.83 15.80
C ILE A 25 -2.89 -11.73 14.55
N LEU A 26 -2.91 -10.58 13.85
CA LEU A 26 -2.17 -10.36 12.62
C LEU A 26 -0.65 -10.33 12.87
N THR A 27 -0.23 -9.68 13.95
CA THR A 27 1.20 -9.54 14.32
C THR A 27 1.81 -10.81 14.90
N GLN A 28 1.00 -11.73 15.42
CA GLN A 28 1.46 -13.02 15.94
C GLN A 28 1.71 -14.05 14.84
N GLN A 29 1.31 -13.79 13.60
CA GLN A 29 1.56 -14.72 12.51
C GLN A 29 3.05 -14.75 12.17
N THR A 30 3.58 -15.96 11.99
CA THR A 30 4.94 -16.23 11.56
C THR A 30 4.94 -16.91 10.19
N ASP A 31 6.09 -16.99 9.54
CA ASP A 31 6.27 -17.69 8.26
C ASP A 31 5.76 -19.15 8.32
N ASP A 32 5.84 -19.79 9.49
CA ASP A 32 5.36 -21.17 9.69
C ASP A 32 3.84 -21.28 9.90
N SER A 33 3.18 -20.25 10.46
CA SER A 33 1.77 -20.32 10.85
C SER A 33 0.82 -19.68 9.85
N ILE A 34 1.31 -18.72 9.08
CA ILE A 34 0.53 -17.84 8.22
C ILE A 34 -0.27 -18.59 7.15
N ALA A 35 0.32 -19.60 6.51
CA ALA A 35 -0.37 -20.41 5.50
C ALA A 35 -1.57 -21.15 6.07
N SER A 36 -1.39 -21.80 7.22
CA SER A 36 -2.45 -22.50 7.94
C SER A 36 -3.54 -21.53 8.37
N PHE A 37 -3.16 -20.37 8.92
CA PHE A 37 -4.10 -19.32 9.31
C PHE A 37 -4.96 -18.86 8.11
N ILE A 38 -4.34 -18.48 6.99
CA ILE A 38 -5.07 -18.04 5.79
C ILE A 38 -6.04 -19.10 5.32
N SER A 39 -5.62 -20.38 5.25
CA SER A 39 -6.50 -21.47 4.81
C SER A 39 -7.75 -21.64 5.68
N GLN A 40 -7.66 -21.34 6.98
CA GLN A 40 -8.76 -21.48 7.94
C GLN A 40 -9.69 -20.26 7.95
N VAL A 41 -9.16 -19.06 7.69
CA VAL A 41 -9.91 -17.81 7.82
C VAL A 41 -9.95 -16.98 6.53
N PHE A 42 -9.79 -17.61 5.37
CA PHE A 42 -9.69 -16.89 4.09
C PHE A 42 -10.84 -15.91 3.86
N GLU A 43 -12.09 -16.36 3.99
CA GLU A 43 -13.26 -15.51 3.74
C GLU A 43 -13.40 -14.36 4.76
N PRO A 44 -13.25 -14.59 6.08
CA PRO A 44 -13.15 -13.50 7.07
C PRO A 44 -12.00 -12.51 6.80
N LEU A 45 -10.87 -13.00 6.32
CA LEU A 45 -9.69 -12.19 6.01
C LEU A 45 -9.92 -11.37 4.74
N LEU A 46 -10.56 -11.94 3.71
CA LEU A 46 -10.98 -11.23 2.51
C LEU A 46 -11.93 -10.08 2.86
N PHE A 47 -12.90 -10.34 3.74
CA PHE A 47 -13.78 -9.30 4.25
C PHE A 47 -13.00 -8.19 4.96
N LEU A 48 -12.01 -8.55 5.79
CA LEU A 48 -11.17 -7.58 6.49
C LEU A 48 -10.40 -6.69 5.51
N GLU A 49 -9.85 -7.24 4.44
CA GLU A 49 -9.16 -6.48 3.39
C GLU A 49 -10.09 -5.50 2.68
N GLN A 50 -11.27 -5.97 2.25
CA GLN A 50 -12.27 -5.13 1.61
C GLN A 50 -12.72 -3.99 2.53
N TRP A 51 -12.97 -4.31 3.80
CA TRP A 51 -13.31 -3.32 4.82
C TRP A 51 -12.15 -2.33 5.06
N ALA A 52 -10.90 -2.79 5.07
CA ALA A 52 -9.73 -1.95 5.27
C ALA A 52 -9.57 -0.95 4.13
N TRP A 53 -9.74 -1.36 2.87
CA TRP A 53 -9.73 -0.46 1.71
C TRP A 53 -10.78 0.66 1.82
N GLN A 54 -11.98 0.34 2.29
CA GLN A 54 -13.01 1.35 2.55
C GLN A 54 -12.65 2.29 3.70
N LYS A 55 -11.93 1.80 4.72
CA LYS A 55 -11.49 2.64 5.84
C LYS A 55 -10.31 3.53 5.50
N LEU A 56 -9.39 3.06 4.67
CA LEU A 56 -8.33 3.88 4.09
C LEU A 56 -8.90 5.05 3.28
N SER A 57 -10.10 4.88 2.72
CA SER A 57 -10.83 5.90 1.98
C SER A 57 -11.70 6.82 2.86
N GLN A 58 -11.58 6.75 4.18
CA GLN A 58 -12.31 7.59 5.14
C GLN A 58 -11.33 8.30 6.08
N ALA A 59 -11.53 9.60 6.32
CA ALA A 59 -10.74 10.32 7.30
C ALA A 59 -11.10 9.80 8.72
N SER A 60 -10.10 9.33 9.46
CA SER A 60 -10.30 8.81 10.82
C SER A 60 -9.08 9.05 11.70
N ASP A 61 -9.26 9.76 12.81
CA ASP A 61 -8.18 10.04 13.77
C ASP A 61 -8.02 8.94 14.83
N GLN A 62 -8.72 7.81 14.68
CA GLN A 62 -8.65 6.70 15.62
C GLN A 62 -7.28 6.01 15.59
N THR A 63 -6.48 6.19 16.64
CA THR A 63 -5.14 5.60 16.75
C THR A 63 -5.16 4.07 16.60
N TYR A 64 -6.07 3.38 17.28
CA TYR A 64 -6.17 1.91 17.22
C TYR A 64 -6.54 1.39 15.83
N LEU A 65 -7.36 2.13 15.08
CA LEU A 65 -7.64 1.80 13.68
C LEU A 65 -6.37 1.86 12.85
N ARG A 66 -5.56 2.91 13.02
CA ARG A 66 -4.30 3.07 12.28
C ARG A 66 -3.31 1.96 12.61
N GLU A 67 -3.17 1.60 13.88
CA GLU A 67 -2.31 0.49 14.30
C GLU A 67 -2.74 -0.83 13.67
N MET A 68 -4.04 -1.11 13.66
CA MET A 68 -4.59 -2.32 13.03
C MET A 68 -4.37 -2.32 11.51
N LEU A 69 -4.59 -1.19 10.83
CA LEU A 69 -4.27 -1.06 9.41
C LEU A 69 -2.77 -1.27 9.15
N HIS A 70 -1.89 -0.71 9.97
CA HIS A 70 -0.45 -0.94 9.83
C HIS A 70 -0.06 -2.41 10.01
N ALA A 71 -0.65 -3.10 10.98
CA ALA A 71 -0.45 -4.52 11.21
C ALA A 71 -0.95 -5.36 10.02
N LEU A 72 -2.12 -5.03 9.48
CA LEU A 72 -2.69 -5.71 8.31
C LEU A 72 -1.82 -5.49 7.05
N ALA A 73 -1.32 -4.28 6.82
CA ALA A 73 -0.38 -4.04 5.73
C ALA A 73 0.90 -4.88 5.88
N SER A 74 1.42 -4.99 7.10
CA SER A 74 2.63 -5.78 7.37
C SER A 74 2.37 -7.28 7.16
N PHE A 75 1.20 -7.76 7.58
CA PHE A 75 0.73 -9.11 7.31
C PHE A 75 0.61 -9.38 5.81
N ASN A 76 -0.01 -8.48 5.05
CA ASN A 76 -0.15 -8.57 3.59
C ASN A 76 1.19 -8.68 2.86
N LYS A 77 2.22 -7.97 3.35
CA LYS A 77 3.57 -8.10 2.80
C LYS A 77 4.10 -9.52 2.93
N GLN A 78 3.85 -10.19 4.06
CA GLN A 78 4.23 -11.60 4.23
C GLN A 78 3.47 -12.49 3.24
N ILE A 79 2.17 -12.23 3.02
CA ILE A 79 1.36 -12.96 2.02
C ILE A 79 1.96 -12.90 0.61
N VAL A 80 2.49 -11.74 0.21
CA VAL A 80 3.14 -11.60 -1.10
C VAL A 80 4.22 -12.66 -1.30
N PHE A 81 5.08 -12.88 -0.29
CA PHE A 81 6.27 -13.71 -0.39
C PHE A 81 6.09 -15.17 0.07
N ILE A 82 4.91 -15.57 0.52
CA ILE A 82 4.62 -16.99 0.80
C ILE A 82 4.41 -17.72 -0.52
N ASP A 83 5.36 -18.58 -0.87
CA ASP A 83 5.45 -19.21 -2.20
C ASP A 83 4.69 -20.56 -2.30
N ASP A 84 4.62 -21.35 -1.22
CA ASP A 84 4.26 -22.78 -1.33
C ASP A 84 2.82 -23.16 -0.94
N HIS A 85 1.99 -22.23 -0.47
CA HIS A 85 0.75 -22.60 0.25
C HIS A 85 -0.53 -21.88 -0.18
N MET A 86 -0.43 -20.90 -1.08
CA MET A 86 -1.58 -20.12 -1.54
C MET A 86 -1.55 -20.04 -3.06
N ASN A 87 -2.65 -20.43 -3.71
CA ASN A 87 -2.74 -20.24 -5.15
C ASN A 87 -2.71 -18.73 -5.48
N HIS A 88 -2.23 -18.40 -6.68
CA HIS A 88 -2.05 -17.01 -7.09
C HIS A 88 -3.38 -16.25 -7.16
N ASP A 89 -4.46 -16.90 -7.61
CA ASP A 89 -5.77 -16.26 -7.77
C ASP A 89 -6.36 -15.80 -6.42
N ASP A 90 -6.24 -16.61 -5.38
CA ASP A 90 -6.65 -16.27 -4.02
C ASP A 90 -5.77 -15.16 -3.44
N LYS A 91 -4.46 -15.19 -3.72
CA LYS A 91 -3.53 -14.12 -3.31
C LYS A 91 -3.94 -12.79 -3.96
N PHE A 92 -4.32 -12.81 -5.23
CA PHE A 92 -4.76 -11.61 -5.95
C PHE A 92 -6.11 -11.12 -5.46
N ARG A 93 -7.06 -12.03 -5.25
CA ARG A 93 -8.38 -11.72 -4.69
C ARG A 93 -8.27 -11.08 -3.30
N LEU A 94 -7.27 -11.48 -2.52
CA LEU A 94 -7.05 -10.93 -1.20
C LEU A 94 -6.36 -9.56 -1.23
N LEU A 95 -5.31 -9.41 -2.04
CA LEU A 95 -4.41 -8.26 -1.96
C LEU A 95 -4.76 -7.10 -2.90
N ILE A 96 -5.53 -7.35 -3.96
CA ILE A 96 -5.94 -6.33 -4.93
C ILE A 96 -7.36 -5.86 -4.58
N PRO A 97 -7.61 -4.55 -4.49
CA PRO A 97 -8.95 -4.04 -4.21
C PRO A 97 -9.92 -4.39 -5.34
N ASP A 98 -11.13 -4.77 -4.96
CA ASP A 98 -12.17 -5.21 -5.90
C ASP A 98 -12.73 -4.08 -6.77
N THR A 99 -12.69 -2.83 -6.29
CA THR A 99 -13.29 -1.68 -6.98
C THR A 99 -12.36 -0.48 -7.03
N LEU A 100 -12.55 0.35 -8.06
CA LEU A 100 -11.84 1.62 -8.19
C LEU A 100 -12.38 2.71 -7.25
N ASP A 101 -13.58 2.54 -6.70
CA ASP A 101 -14.23 3.59 -5.90
C ASP A 101 -13.44 3.91 -4.63
N SER A 102 -13.03 2.89 -3.87
CA SER A 102 -12.19 3.09 -2.69
C SER A 102 -10.84 3.71 -3.03
N ILE A 103 -10.25 3.33 -4.16
CA ILE A 103 -8.98 3.91 -4.64
C ILE A 103 -9.15 5.39 -4.98
N ASN A 104 -10.21 5.75 -5.72
CA ASN A 104 -10.48 7.14 -6.09
C ASN A 104 -10.69 8.03 -4.86
N LEU A 105 -11.42 7.52 -3.87
CA LEU A 105 -11.63 8.22 -2.61
C LEU A 105 -10.32 8.39 -1.81
N ILE A 106 -9.43 7.39 -1.80
CA ILE A 106 -8.09 7.51 -1.21
C ILE A 106 -7.29 8.63 -1.92
N PHE A 107 -7.37 8.68 -3.24
CA PHE A 107 -6.70 9.70 -4.05
C PHE A 107 -7.23 11.11 -3.78
N GLU A 108 -8.54 11.28 -3.65
CA GLU A 108 -9.15 12.55 -3.25
C GLU A 108 -8.63 13.03 -1.89
N GLN A 109 -8.48 12.11 -0.92
CA GLN A 109 -7.91 12.46 0.38
C GLN A 109 -6.45 12.90 0.32
N PHE A 110 -5.65 12.26 -0.54
CA PHE A 110 -4.26 12.68 -0.75
C PHE A 110 -4.18 14.12 -1.26
N ASN A 111 -5.06 14.50 -2.19
CA ASN A 111 -5.11 15.86 -2.73
C ASN A 111 -5.55 16.89 -1.68
N ASN A 112 -6.48 16.52 -0.80
CA ASN A 112 -7.01 17.43 0.21
C ASN A 112 -6.11 17.60 1.43
N ASN A 113 -4.95 16.93 1.49
CA ASN A 113 -4.06 16.90 2.66
C ASN A 113 -4.74 16.45 3.98
N GLN A 114 -5.93 15.88 3.89
CA GLN A 114 -6.71 15.36 5.00
C GLN A 114 -6.44 13.86 5.09
N ASN A 115 -5.34 13.43 5.70
CA ASN A 115 -5.16 11.98 5.75
C ASN A 115 -4.32 11.47 6.93
N SER A 116 -5.04 11.16 8.01
CA SER A 116 -4.56 10.41 9.16
C SER A 116 -4.14 8.97 8.81
N CYS A 117 -4.63 8.40 7.71
CA CYS A 117 -4.36 7.04 7.23
C CYS A 117 -3.37 6.97 6.07
N MET A 118 -2.75 8.09 5.66
CA MET A 118 -1.84 8.13 4.52
C MET A 118 -0.64 7.19 4.67
N ALA A 119 -0.09 7.12 5.88
CA ALA A 119 1.01 6.20 6.18
C ALA A 119 0.59 4.74 5.96
N ALA A 120 -0.62 4.37 6.40
CA ALA A 120 -1.17 3.04 6.15
C ALA A 120 -1.41 2.81 4.65
N ALA A 121 -2.10 3.71 3.95
CA ALA A 121 -2.35 3.58 2.52
C ALA A 121 -1.05 3.45 1.70
N SER A 122 0.01 4.15 2.09
CA SER A 122 1.33 4.01 1.45
C SER A 122 1.88 2.58 1.53
N LEU A 123 1.62 1.86 2.61
CA LEU A 123 2.06 0.47 2.77
C LEU A 123 1.30 -0.48 1.84
N TRP A 124 0.00 -0.26 1.61
CA TRP A 124 -0.75 -1.06 0.64
C TRP A 124 -0.20 -0.87 -0.78
N PHE A 125 0.09 0.36 -1.19
CA PHE A 125 0.69 0.60 -2.51
C PHE A 125 2.11 0.02 -2.62
N ASP A 126 2.89 0.01 -1.54
CA ASP A 126 4.19 -0.67 -1.49
C ASP A 126 4.04 -2.19 -1.62
N ASN A 127 3.05 -2.78 -0.93
CA ASN A 127 2.73 -4.21 -1.06
C ASN A 127 2.30 -4.59 -2.48
N LEU A 128 1.48 -3.75 -3.13
CA LEU A 128 1.12 -3.95 -4.53
C LEU A 128 2.35 -3.87 -5.44
N SER A 129 3.33 -3.02 -5.11
CA SER A 129 4.61 -2.94 -5.84
C SER A 129 5.36 -4.27 -5.80
N TYR A 130 5.52 -4.84 -4.60
CA TYR A 130 6.13 -6.16 -4.43
C TYR A 130 5.33 -7.25 -5.14
N LEU A 131 3.99 -7.22 -5.05
CA LEU A 131 3.14 -8.20 -5.71
C LEU A 131 3.29 -8.18 -7.24
N ILE A 132 3.42 -7.00 -7.85
CA ILE A 132 3.65 -6.86 -9.29
C ILE A 132 5.06 -7.32 -9.68
N GLN A 133 6.05 -7.10 -8.82
CA GLN A 133 7.40 -7.60 -9.03
C GLN A 133 7.42 -9.14 -9.09
N GLU A 134 6.76 -9.81 -8.15
CA GLU A 134 6.62 -11.27 -8.13
C GLU A 134 5.72 -11.80 -9.26
N TYR A 135 4.67 -11.04 -9.61
CA TYR A 135 3.69 -11.42 -10.63
C TYR A 135 3.52 -10.32 -11.71
N PRO A 136 4.50 -10.17 -12.64
CA PRO A 136 4.51 -9.09 -13.65
C PRO A 136 3.24 -8.93 -14.49
N HIS A 137 2.52 -10.02 -14.73
CA HIS A 137 1.28 -10.00 -15.53
C HIS A 137 0.16 -9.19 -14.87
N LEU A 138 0.18 -9.04 -13.53
CA LEU A 138 -0.78 -8.24 -12.78
C LEU A 138 -0.75 -6.77 -13.14
N GLY A 139 0.37 -6.25 -13.62
CA GLY A 139 0.43 -4.84 -13.98
C GLY A 139 -0.37 -4.49 -15.24
N ARG A 140 -1.02 -5.48 -15.88
CA ARG A 140 -2.07 -5.29 -16.89
C ARG A 140 -3.48 -5.23 -16.31
N SER A 141 -3.65 -5.43 -15.01
CA SER A 141 -4.94 -5.32 -14.33
C SER A 141 -5.48 -3.89 -14.47
N PRO A 142 -6.79 -3.71 -14.78
CA PRO A 142 -7.41 -2.39 -14.84
C PRO A 142 -7.20 -1.55 -13.58
N VAL A 143 -7.22 -2.20 -12.41
CA VAL A 143 -6.98 -1.57 -11.11
C VAL A 143 -5.56 -1.02 -11.01
N ILE A 144 -4.57 -1.85 -11.35
CA ILE A 144 -3.15 -1.47 -11.30
C ILE A 144 -2.84 -0.36 -12.32
N ILE A 145 -3.39 -0.48 -13.53
CA ILE A 145 -3.25 0.56 -14.58
C ILE A 145 -3.82 1.88 -14.07
N HIS A 146 -5.01 1.87 -13.48
CA HIS A 146 -5.67 3.07 -12.95
C HIS A 146 -4.85 3.74 -11.84
N ILE A 147 -4.38 2.97 -10.85
CA ILE A 147 -3.52 3.46 -9.78
C ILE A 147 -2.25 4.10 -10.37
N ASN A 148 -1.62 3.40 -11.31
CA ASN A 148 -0.36 3.85 -11.90
C ASN A 148 -0.53 5.12 -12.75
N GLN A 149 -1.62 5.25 -13.49
CA GLN A 149 -1.96 6.46 -14.23
C GLN A 149 -2.13 7.67 -13.29
N TYR A 150 -2.81 7.46 -12.16
CA TYR A 150 -2.96 8.50 -11.15
C TYR A 150 -1.60 8.94 -10.59
N PHE A 151 -0.77 7.99 -10.13
CA PHE A 151 0.55 8.33 -9.57
C PHE A 151 1.48 8.99 -10.59
N GLY A 152 1.50 8.49 -11.83
CA GLY A 152 2.25 9.11 -12.92
C GLY A 152 1.86 10.57 -13.13
N GLN A 153 0.57 10.85 -13.31
CA GLN A 153 0.11 12.19 -13.68
C GLN A 153 0.07 13.18 -12.51
N ARG A 154 -0.29 12.70 -11.30
CA ARG A 154 -0.61 13.58 -10.17
C ARG A 154 0.49 13.65 -9.11
N LEU A 155 1.34 12.63 -9.01
CA LEU A 155 2.41 12.60 -8.01
C LEU A 155 3.77 12.78 -8.69
N LEU A 156 4.20 11.81 -9.50
CA LEU A 156 5.54 11.75 -10.10
C LEU A 156 5.90 13.00 -10.91
N MET A 157 4.95 13.54 -11.68
CA MET A 157 5.17 14.72 -12.52
C MET A 157 4.85 16.05 -11.83
N SER A 158 4.52 16.04 -10.53
CA SER A 158 4.15 17.25 -9.80
C SER A 158 5.37 18.01 -9.25
N GLU A 159 5.25 19.33 -9.13
CA GLU A 159 6.24 20.19 -8.46
C GLU A 159 6.38 19.86 -6.96
N ALA A 160 5.29 19.37 -6.34
CA ALA A 160 5.29 18.93 -4.95
C ALA A 160 6.25 17.76 -4.74
N TYR A 161 6.26 16.81 -5.66
CA TYR A 161 7.18 15.68 -5.60
C TYR A 161 8.65 16.10 -5.76
N GLU A 162 8.95 17.04 -6.65
CA GLU A 162 10.30 17.60 -6.76
C GLU A 162 10.75 18.31 -5.49
N SER A 163 9.81 19.00 -4.83
CA SER A 163 10.07 19.64 -3.53
C SER A 163 10.41 18.60 -2.47
N TYR A 164 9.67 17.48 -2.40
CA TYR A 164 9.97 16.38 -1.48
C TYR A 164 11.31 15.71 -1.77
N LEU A 165 11.63 15.43 -3.04
CA LEU A 165 12.94 14.89 -3.41
C LEU A 165 14.08 15.85 -3.02
N SER A 166 13.84 17.15 -3.11
CA SER A 166 14.80 18.18 -2.68
C SER A 166 15.01 18.21 -1.18
N GLU A 167 13.95 18.03 -0.40
CA GLU A 167 14.04 17.87 1.06
C GLU A 167 14.84 16.62 1.44
N LEU A 168 14.56 15.47 0.82
CA LEU A 168 15.22 14.19 1.10
C LEU A 168 16.74 14.22 0.89
N ARG A 169 17.23 15.10 0.01
CA ARG A 169 18.65 15.32 -0.27
C ARG A 169 19.36 16.17 0.78
N GLN A 170 18.65 16.77 1.73
CA GLN A 170 19.29 17.57 2.77
C GLN A 170 19.92 16.64 3.81
N SER A 171 21.25 16.69 3.92
CA SER A 171 22.11 15.79 4.72
C SER A 171 21.91 15.83 6.25
N GLN A 172 20.86 16.49 6.73
CA GLN A 172 20.53 16.64 8.16
C GLN A 172 19.20 15.98 8.54
N LEU A 173 18.55 15.27 7.62
CA LEU A 173 17.36 14.51 7.96
C LEU A 173 17.74 13.35 8.88
N SER A 174 17.24 13.38 10.11
CA SER A 174 17.29 12.21 10.99
C SER A 174 16.57 11.04 10.28
N PRO A 175 17.17 9.84 10.23
CA PRO A 175 16.52 8.64 9.69
C PRO A 175 15.15 8.33 10.33
N SER A 176 14.87 8.93 11.48
CA SER A 176 13.67 8.70 12.29
C SER A 176 12.43 9.52 11.92
N ILE A 177 12.44 10.45 10.95
CA ILE A 177 11.25 11.28 10.67
C ILE A 177 11.06 11.56 9.18
N PHE A 178 10.79 10.52 8.37
CA PHE A 178 10.05 10.75 7.13
C PHE A 178 8.58 11.00 7.48
N SER A 179 8.02 12.09 6.99
CA SER A 179 6.58 12.35 7.09
C SER A 179 5.78 11.30 6.34
N ALA A 180 4.52 11.07 6.72
CA ALA A 180 3.62 10.16 6.00
C ALA A 180 3.50 10.50 4.50
N LYS A 181 3.59 11.79 4.16
CA LYS A 181 3.62 12.26 2.77
C LYS A 181 4.88 11.80 2.06
N GLN A 182 6.06 12.04 2.62
CA GLN A 182 7.33 11.61 2.02
C GLN A 182 7.36 10.08 1.81
N LEU A 183 6.87 9.30 2.78
CA LEU A 183 6.74 7.84 2.64
C LEU A 183 5.77 7.45 1.51
N LEU A 184 4.61 8.12 1.41
CA LEU A 184 3.67 7.92 0.31
C LEU A 184 4.34 8.18 -1.03
N TYR A 185 5.03 9.30 -1.19
CA TYR A 185 5.71 9.64 -2.44
C TYR A 185 6.77 8.60 -2.80
N ILE A 186 7.67 8.22 -1.88
CA ILE A 186 8.72 7.24 -2.18
C ILE A 186 8.12 5.89 -2.62
N LYS A 187 7.12 5.39 -1.88
CA LYS A 187 6.51 4.07 -2.12
C LYS A 187 5.66 4.02 -3.39
N THR A 188 4.90 5.08 -3.69
CA THR A 188 4.09 5.16 -4.91
C THR A 188 4.96 5.30 -6.17
N CYS A 189 6.15 5.88 -6.04
CA CYS A 189 7.14 5.91 -7.11
C CYS A 189 7.76 4.53 -7.36
N SER A 190 8.10 3.78 -6.30
CA SER A 190 8.51 2.37 -6.41
C SER A 190 7.45 1.55 -7.15
N PHE A 191 6.18 1.68 -6.75
CA PHE A 191 5.05 1.06 -7.45
C PHE A 191 5.03 1.41 -8.94
N SER A 192 5.11 2.70 -9.26
CA SER A 192 4.99 3.15 -10.65
C SER A 192 6.14 2.66 -11.54
N LEU A 193 7.37 2.66 -10.99
CA LEU A 193 8.54 2.11 -11.64
C LEU A 193 8.41 0.61 -11.88
N ASN A 194 8.01 -0.16 -10.87
CA ASN A 194 7.82 -1.60 -11.00
C ASN A 194 6.75 -1.94 -12.04
N VAL A 195 5.61 -1.25 -12.01
CA VAL A 195 4.58 -1.42 -13.05
C VAL A 195 5.18 -1.13 -14.43
N TYR A 196 5.89 -0.02 -14.60
CA TYR A 196 6.47 0.34 -15.88
C TYR A 196 7.46 -0.71 -16.41
N LEU A 197 8.47 -1.06 -15.60
CA LEU A 197 9.57 -1.95 -15.98
C LEU A 197 9.07 -3.35 -16.36
N HIS A 198 8.07 -3.85 -15.65
CA HIS A 198 7.57 -5.21 -15.83
C HIS A 198 6.45 -5.35 -16.86
N THR A 199 5.72 -4.27 -17.17
CA THR A 199 4.53 -4.38 -18.04
C THR A 199 4.69 -3.73 -19.41
N LYS A 200 5.70 -2.87 -19.60
CA LYS A 200 5.86 -2.00 -20.79
C LYS A 200 4.49 -1.48 -21.26
N PRO A 201 3.75 -0.73 -20.43
CA PRO A 201 2.36 -0.46 -20.70
C PRO A 201 2.25 0.36 -21.99
N LYS A 202 1.54 -0.17 -22.99
CA LYS A 202 1.19 0.58 -24.22
C LYS A 202 0.40 1.87 -23.92
N ASN A 203 -0.19 1.95 -22.73
CA ASN A 203 -1.04 3.03 -22.26
C ASN A 203 -0.38 3.83 -21.12
N PHE A 204 0.95 3.77 -20.98
CA PHE A 204 1.62 4.64 -20.03
C PHE A 204 1.67 6.07 -20.58
N CYS A 205 1.23 7.04 -19.79
CA CYS A 205 1.23 8.45 -20.19
C CYS A 205 2.64 9.05 -20.20
N LEU A 206 3.63 8.33 -19.70
CA LEU A 206 5.03 8.75 -19.61
C LEU A 206 5.92 7.70 -20.28
N THR A 207 7.09 8.11 -20.70
CA THR A 207 8.17 7.22 -21.18
C THR A 207 9.13 6.92 -20.04
N ILE A 208 9.93 5.85 -20.17
CA ILE A 208 10.98 5.57 -19.17
C ILE A 208 11.97 6.71 -19.07
N ASP A 209 12.27 7.35 -20.20
CA ASP A 209 13.22 8.45 -20.26
C ASP A 209 12.70 9.64 -19.47
N GLU A 210 11.40 9.99 -19.62
CA GLU A 210 10.77 11.06 -18.82
C GLU A 210 10.77 10.73 -17.32
N ILE A 211 10.50 9.47 -16.94
CA ILE A 211 10.54 9.05 -15.54
C ILE A 211 11.98 9.14 -14.99
N LEU A 212 12.95 8.55 -15.70
CA LEU A 212 14.35 8.49 -15.27
C LEU A 212 15.00 9.88 -15.25
N GLU A 213 14.68 10.76 -16.19
CA GLU A 213 15.12 12.15 -16.18
C GLU A 213 14.62 12.86 -14.91
N LYS A 214 13.36 12.62 -14.54
CA LYS A 214 12.74 13.27 -13.38
C LYS A 214 13.26 12.73 -12.05
N ILE A 215 13.43 11.41 -11.92
CA ILE A 215 13.65 10.78 -10.62
C ILE A 215 15.01 10.10 -10.47
N GLY A 216 15.66 9.70 -11.57
CA GLY A 216 16.87 8.86 -11.53
C GLY A 216 18.04 9.51 -10.80
N SER A 217 18.37 10.76 -11.14
CA SER A 217 19.44 11.51 -10.47
C SER A 217 19.13 11.80 -9.00
N HIS A 218 17.86 12.07 -8.69
CA HIS A 218 17.39 12.33 -7.33
C HIS A 218 17.50 11.10 -6.44
N TYR A 219 17.07 9.93 -6.91
CA TYR A 219 17.18 8.67 -6.15
C TYR A 219 18.63 8.25 -5.93
N LEU A 220 19.49 8.39 -6.94
CA LEU A 220 20.93 8.09 -6.79
C LEU A 220 21.55 8.93 -5.68
N GLN A 221 21.29 10.25 -5.66
CA GLN A 221 21.77 11.14 -4.60
C GLN A 221 21.20 10.78 -3.22
N ILE A 222 19.93 10.41 -3.14
CA ILE A 222 19.32 9.97 -1.88
C ILE A 222 20.00 8.68 -1.38
N MET A 223 20.26 7.72 -2.27
CA MET A 223 20.99 6.50 -1.91
C MET A 223 22.41 6.82 -1.42
N GLU A 224 23.15 7.70 -2.10
CA GLU A 224 24.50 8.09 -1.68
C GLU A 224 24.55 8.78 -0.31
N ILE A 225 23.47 9.46 0.09
CA ILE A 225 23.40 10.17 1.38
C ILE A 225 22.97 9.22 2.51
N HIS A 226 22.10 8.25 2.23
CA HIS A 226 21.37 7.49 3.25
C HIS A 226 21.65 5.98 3.27
N CYS A 227 22.42 5.42 2.32
CA CYS A 227 22.80 4.01 2.23
C CYS A 227 24.32 3.82 2.26
#